data_AF-A0A8S4QRS0-F1
#
_entry.id   AF-A0A8S4QRS0-F1
#
_cell.length_a   1.000
_cell.length_b   1.000
_cell.length_c   1.000
_cell.angle_alpha   90.00
_cell.angle_beta   90.00
_cell.angle_gamma   90.00
#
_symmetry.space_group_name_H-M   'P 1'
#
loop_
_entity.id
_entity.type
_entity.pdbx_description
1 polymer ?
#
loop_
_entity_poly.entity_id
_entity_poly.type
_entity_poly.pdbx_seq_one_letter_code
_entity_poly.pdbx_strand_id
1 'polypeptide(L)'
;DLEQYKSEIAELSRTKEKLSARVEELEAQVADLREQVDAALGAEEMVEQLAEKKMGLEDQVELLKQDVQELEALQEVHEQLVESNRELEMDLREELEMAHAATREAVREREAAQETIMDRDSTIVKFRELVQKMTEQYNEMRVQLESKQGSPAPSEQEVSSETGARSSPPAELGSLVQQSRASTRSIDLQLRALDLAQARARADMLAACLPDHFMSSNGDHDAIMFILLLQRLNTKAEIILGQIREKFPAVNVWDKESIMKTHTAVQYSFRCQLEYQLQMIQVCYYHNRTCF
;
A
#
# COMPACT_ATOMS: atom_id res chain seq x y z
N ASP A 1 -30.40 -120.78 -55.50
CA ASP A 1 -30.71 -119.42 -56.01
C ASP A 1 -31.68 -118.67 -55.11
N LEU A 2 -32.96 -119.05 -55.01
CA LEU A 2 -33.94 -118.33 -54.17
C LEU A 2 -33.59 -118.27 -52.66
N GLU A 3 -32.98 -119.30 -52.09
CA GLU A 3 -32.58 -119.30 -50.67
C GLU A 3 -31.36 -118.42 -50.37
N GLN A 4 -30.41 -118.32 -51.30
CA GLN A 4 -29.25 -117.43 -51.18
C GLN A 4 -29.69 -115.96 -51.26
N TYR A 5 -30.56 -115.62 -52.21
CA TYR A 5 -31.17 -114.28 -52.27
C TYR A 5 -31.96 -113.93 -51.00
N LYS A 6 -32.67 -114.88 -50.39
CA LYS A 6 -33.36 -114.66 -49.11
C LYS A 6 -32.39 -114.38 -47.96
N SER A 7 -31.26 -115.09 -47.90
CA SER A 7 -30.22 -114.85 -46.89
C SER A 7 -29.56 -113.49 -47.06
N GLU A 8 -29.22 -113.12 -48.30
CA GLU A 8 -28.63 -111.82 -48.62
C GLU A 8 -29.60 -110.67 -48.35
N ILE A 9 -30.89 -110.82 -48.66
CA ILE A 9 -31.94 -109.85 -48.30
C ILE A 9 -32.05 -109.72 -46.77
N ALA A 10 -31.95 -110.81 -46.01
CA ALA A 10 -32.01 -110.77 -44.55
C ALA A 10 -30.77 -110.09 -43.94
N GLU A 11 -29.58 -110.33 -44.49
CA GLU A 11 -28.35 -109.67 -44.07
C GLU A 11 -28.36 -108.18 -44.43
N LEU A 12 -28.80 -107.82 -45.63
CA LEU A 12 -29.01 -106.43 -46.06
C LEU A 12 -30.07 -105.72 -45.21
N SER A 13 -31.14 -106.40 -44.79
CA SER A 13 -32.13 -105.85 -43.86
C SER A 13 -31.49 -105.55 -42.51
N ARG A 14 -30.69 -106.47 -41.98
CA ARG A 14 -29.99 -106.28 -40.69
C ARG A 14 -28.95 -105.16 -40.76
N THR A 15 -28.22 -105.03 -41.86
CA THR A 15 -27.25 -103.92 -42.01
C THR A 15 -27.96 -102.59 -42.21
N LYS A 16 -29.07 -102.57 -42.96
CA LYS A 16 -29.94 -101.39 -43.09
C LYS A 16 -30.49 -100.95 -41.74
N GLU A 17 -31.00 -101.88 -40.92
CA GLU A 17 -31.49 -101.57 -39.57
C GLU A 17 -30.38 -101.01 -38.66
N LYS A 18 -29.19 -101.62 -38.68
CA LYS A 18 -28.04 -101.10 -37.91
C LYS A 18 -27.58 -99.72 -38.36
N LEU A 19 -27.51 -99.50 -39.67
CA LEU A 19 -27.16 -98.20 -40.23
C LEU A 19 -28.24 -97.16 -39.92
N SER A 20 -29.53 -97.53 -39.99
CA SER A 20 -30.65 -96.66 -39.60
C SER A 20 -30.54 -96.25 -38.13
N ALA A 21 -30.33 -97.21 -37.23
CA ALA A 21 -30.15 -96.93 -35.80
C ALA A 21 -28.94 -96.02 -35.54
N ARG A 22 -27.83 -96.21 -36.29
CA ARG A 22 -26.66 -95.35 -36.18
C ARG A 22 -26.92 -93.95 -36.73
N VAL A 23 -27.70 -93.82 -37.80
CA VAL A 23 -28.12 -92.53 -38.35
C VAL A 23 -29.00 -91.80 -37.33
N GLU A 24 -29.99 -92.46 -36.72
CA GLU A 24 -30.83 -91.89 -35.68
C GLU A 24 -30.02 -91.43 -34.45
N GLU A 25 -29.04 -92.23 -34.00
CA GLU A 25 -28.15 -91.86 -32.90
C GLU A 25 -27.29 -90.64 -33.24
N LEU A 26 -26.74 -90.58 -34.45
CA LEU A 26 -25.96 -89.43 -34.93
C LEU A 26 -26.84 -88.18 -35.09
N GLU A 27 -28.08 -88.33 -35.54
CA GLU A 27 -29.04 -87.23 -35.63
C GLU A 27 -29.39 -86.67 -34.25
N ALA A 28 -29.57 -87.54 -33.25
CA ALA A 28 -29.76 -87.12 -31.85
C ALA A 28 -28.53 -86.39 -31.31
N GLN A 29 -27.32 -86.92 -31.54
CA GLN A 29 -26.07 -86.25 -31.13
C GLN A 29 -25.89 -84.89 -31.82
N VAL A 30 -26.27 -84.76 -33.09
CA VAL A 30 -26.24 -83.49 -33.81
C VAL A 30 -27.25 -82.50 -33.23
N ALA A 31 -28.44 -82.95 -32.83
CA ALA A 31 -29.42 -82.10 -32.17
C ALA A 31 -28.92 -81.59 -30.80
N ASP A 32 -28.37 -82.48 -29.97
CA ASP A 32 -27.81 -82.11 -28.66
C ASP A 32 -26.62 -81.14 -28.80
N LEU A 33 -25.73 -81.37 -29.78
CA LEU A 33 -24.62 -80.47 -30.05
C LEU A 33 -25.09 -79.10 -30.54
N ARG A 34 -26.18 -79.02 -31.31
CA ARG A 34 -26.77 -77.74 -31.71
C ARG A 34 -27.31 -76.97 -30.51
N GLU A 35 -28.02 -77.64 -29.61
CA GLU A 35 -28.52 -77.01 -28.39
C GLU A 35 -27.36 -76.51 -27.49
N GLN A 36 -26.28 -77.29 -27.39
CA GLN A 36 -25.07 -76.86 -26.67
C GLN A 36 -24.40 -75.65 -27.32
N VAL A 37 -24.35 -75.60 -28.66
CA VAL A 37 -23.82 -74.43 -29.39
C VAL A 37 -24.70 -73.21 -29.15
N ASP A 38 -26.03 -73.33 -29.23
CA ASP A 38 -26.96 -72.23 -28.97
C ASP A 38 -26.84 -71.72 -27.53
N ALA A 39 -26.71 -72.62 -26.55
CA ALA A 39 -26.49 -72.27 -25.14
C ALA A 39 -25.12 -71.59 -24.93
N ALA A 40 -24.07 -72.06 -25.63
CA ALA A 40 -22.74 -71.46 -25.57
C ALA A 40 -22.72 -70.04 -26.17
N LEU A 41 -23.42 -69.82 -27.29
CA LEU A 41 -23.57 -68.50 -27.91
C LEU A 41 -24.32 -67.52 -26.99
N GLY A 42 -25.40 -67.96 -26.34
CA GLY A 42 -26.10 -67.12 -25.35
C GLY A 42 -25.25 -66.78 -24.12
N ALA A 43 -24.37 -67.69 -23.69
CA ALA A 43 -23.41 -67.41 -22.62
C ALA A 43 -22.33 -66.40 -23.06
N GLU A 44 -21.87 -66.48 -24.31
CA GLU A 44 -20.91 -65.54 -24.89
C GLU A 44 -21.49 -64.11 -24.95
N GLU A 45 -22.72 -63.95 -25.44
CA GLU A 45 -23.42 -62.64 -25.47
C GLU A 45 -23.54 -62.02 -24.06
N MET A 46 -23.85 -62.83 -23.04
CA MET A 46 -23.88 -62.34 -21.66
C MET A 46 -22.49 -61.90 -21.19
N VAL A 47 -21.44 -62.68 -21.49
CA VAL A 47 -20.07 -62.32 -21.13
C VAL A 47 -19.64 -61.01 -21.79
N GLU A 48 -20.01 -60.79 -23.05
CA GLU A 48 -19.74 -59.54 -23.76
C GLU A 48 -20.44 -58.35 -23.08
N GLN A 49 -21.73 -58.45 -22.77
CA GLN A 49 -22.46 -57.40 -22.05
C GLN A 49 -21.88 -57.11 -20.66
N LEU A 50 -21.42 -58.15 -19.95
CA LEU A 50 -20.75 -57.98 -18.66
C LEU A 50 -19.38 -57.30 -18.83
N ALA A 51 -18.65 -57.60 -19.89
CA ALA A 51 -17.37 -56.96 -20.19
C ALA A 51 -17.55 -55.48 -20.52
N GLU A 52 -18.55 -55.12 -21.33
CA GLU A 52 -18.90 -53.72 -21.63
C GLU A 52 -19.27 -52.94 -20.36
N LYS A 53 -20.15 -53.52 -19.52
CA LYS A 53 -20.54 -52.90 -18.24
C LYS A 53 -19.35 -52.75 -17.30
N LYS A 54 -18.49 -53.76 -17.24
CA LYS A 54 -17.28 -53.73 -16.43
C LYS A 54 -16.38 -52.59 -16.88
N MET A 55 -16.11 -52.48 -18.19
CA MET A 55 -15.29 -51.40 -18.75
C MET A 55 -15.88 -50.02 -18.41
N GLY A 56 -17.20 -49.82 -18.60
CA GLY A 56 -17.84 -48.54 -18.26
C GLY A 56 -17.80 -48.20 -16.76
N LEU A 57 -17.85 -49.20 -15.87
CA LEU A 57 -17.66 -49.00 -14.43
C LEU A 57 -16.19 -48.71 -14.08
N GLU A 58 -15.24 -49.35 -14.75
CA GLU A 58 -13.81 -49.07 -14.58
C GLU A 58 -13.49 -47.62 -14.97
N ASP A 59 -14.02 -47.13 -16.10
CA ASP A 59 -13.87 -45.74 -16.54
C ASP A 59 -14.45 -44.75 -15.52
N GLN A 60 -15.64 -45.03 -14.97
CA GLN A 60 -16.25 -44.19 -13.93
C GLN A 60 -15.43 -44.18 -12.64
N VAL A 61 -14.86 -45.33 -12.26
CA VAL A 61 -14.00 -45.42 -11.08
C VAL A 61 -12.71 -44.64 -11.29
N GLU A 62 -12.13 -44.66 -12.48
CA GLU A 62 -10.94 -43.84 -12.81
C GLU A 62 -11.25 -42.34 -12.75
N LEU A 63 -12.38 -41.92 -13.31
CA LEU A 63 -12.81 -40.51 -13.27
C LEU A 63 -13.03 -40.04 -11.82
N LEU A 64 -13.76 -40.83 -11.01
CA LEU A 64 -13.98 -40.49 -9.59
C LEU A 64 -12.67 -40.43 -8.79
N LYS A 65 -11.68 -41.25 -9.13
CA LYS A 65 -10.35 -41.18 -8.50
C LYS A 65 -9.62 -39.89 -8.87
N GLN A 66 -9.73 -39.45 -10.12
CA GLN A 66 -9.16 -38.16 -10.54
C GLN A 66 -9.84 -36.99 -9.82
N ASP A 67 -11.17 -36.98 -9.76
CA ASP A 67 -11.94 -35.96 -9.03
C ASP A 67 -11.54 -35.91 -7.55
N VAL A 68 -11.36 -37.07 -6.90
CA VAL A 68 -10.88 -37.14 -5.52
C VAL A 68 -9.48 -36.53 -5.37
N GLN A 69 -8.56 -36.82 -6.28
CA GLN A 69 -7.21 -36.24 -6.24
C GLN A 69 -7.23 -34.71 -6.42
N GLU A 70 -8.08 -34.20 -7.30
CA GLU A 70 -8.27 -32.76 -7.49
C GLU A 70 -8.86 -32.10 -6.24
N LEU A 71 -9.85 -32.74 -5.60
CA LEU A 71 -10.43 -32.26 -4.35
C LEU A 71 -9.44 -32.28 -3.19
N GLU A 72 -8.61 -33.32 -3.08
CA GLU A 72 -7.55 -33.40 -2.08
C GLU A 72 -6.50 -32.28 -2.28
N ALA A 73 -6.11 -32.01 -3.53
CA ALA A 73 -5.21 -30.90 -3.84
C ALA A 73 -5.83 -29.52 -3.49
N LEU A 74 -7.12 -29.33 -3.78
CA LEU A 74 -7.84 -28.11 -3.38
C LEU A 74 -7.95 -27.97 -1.86
N GLN A 75 -8.14 -29.08 -1.14
CA GLN A 75 -8.17 -29.07 0.32
C GLN A 75 -6.81 -28.68 0.90
N GLU A 76 -5.69 -29.20 0.37
CA GLU A 76 -4.35 -28.83 0.81
C GLU A 76 -4.10 -27.32 0.64
N VAL A 77 -4.46 -26.76 -0.52
CA VAL A 77 -4.34 -25.32 -0.76
C VAL A 77 -5.25 -24.52 0.18
N HIS A 78 -6.45 -25.02 0.47
CA HIS A 78 -7.36 -24.38 1.41
C HIS A 78 -6.78 -24.36 2.84
N GLU A 79 -6.20 -25.47 3.31
CA GLU A 79 -5.56 -25.57 4.62
C GLU A 79 -4.39 -24.59 4.73
N GLN A 80 -3.52 -24.51 3.72
CA GLN A 80 -2.42 -23.54 3.66
C GLN A 80 -2.93 -22.08 3.72
N LEU A 81 -4.02 -21.77 3.01
CA LEU A 81 -4.63 -20.44 3.02
C LEU A 81 -5.22 -20.10 4.40
N VAL A 82 -5.85 -21.06 5.07
CA VAL A 82 -6.40 -20.88 6.42
C VAL A 82 -5.28 -20.62 7.42
N GLU A 83 -4.18 -21.37 7.35
CA GLU A 83 -3.00 -21.16 8.20
C GLU A 83 -2.37 -19.78 7.97
N SER A 84 -2.15 -19.39 6.72
CA SER A 84 -1.61 -18.07 6.36
C SER A 84 -2.50 -16.92 6.86
N ASN A 85 -3.82 -17.05 6.72
CA ASN A 85 -4.75 -16.06 7.26
C ASN A 85 -4.72 -16.00 8.79
N ARG A 86 -4.57 -17.14 9.46
CA ARG A 86 -4.47 -17.20 10.93
C ARG A 86 -3.19 -16.52 11.43
N GLU A 87 -2.07 -16.70 10.74
CA GLU A 87 -0.81 -16.02 11.05
C GLU A 87 -0.93 -14.51 10.85
N LEU A 88 -1.47 -14.08 9.70
CA LEU A 88 -1.72 -12.67 9.42
C LEU A 88 -2.65 -12.03 10.47
N GLU A 89 -3.70 -12.73 10.89
CA GLU A 89 -4.59 -12.25 11.95
C GLU A 89 -3.85 -12.06 13.29
N MET A 90 -2.94 -12.98 13.62
CA MET A 90 -2.12 -12.89 14.82
C MET A 90 -1.19 -11.67 14.77
N ASP A 91 -0.49 -11.48 13.65
CA ASP A 91 0.41 -10.34 13.44
C ASP A 91 -0.35 -9.00 13.56
N LEU A 92 -1.51 -8.89 12.93
CA LEU A 92 -2.34 -7.68 13.01
C LEU A 92 -2.85 -7.40 14.43
N ARG A 93 -3.13 -8.45 15.22
CA ARG A 93 -3.51 -8.30 16.63
C ARG A 93 -2.34 -7.81 17.48
N GLU A 94 -1.14 -8.33 17.24
CA GLU A 94 0.08 -7.85 17.92
C GLU A 94 0.39 -6.39 17.57
N GLU A 95 0.27 -6.00 16.29
CA GLU A 95 0.41 -4.61 15.86
C GLU A 95 -0.62 -3.68 16.52
N LEU A 96 -1.87 -4.12 16.64
CA LEU A 96 -2.93 -3.39 17.33
C LEU A 96 -2.60 -3.20 18.82
N GLU A 97 -2.10 -4.25 19.48
CA GLU A 97 -1.69 -4.18 20.89
C GLU A 97 -0.52 -3.22 21.11
N MET A 98 0.48 -3.24 20.23
CA MET A 98 1.60 -2.30 20.24
C MET A 98 1.12 -0.86 20.03
N ALA A 99 0.24 -0.61 19.05
CA ALA A 99 -0.33 0.71 18.79
C ALA A 99 -1.16 1.23 19.98
N HIS A 100 -1.95 0.37 20.60
CA HIS A 100 -2.69 0.70 21.83
C HIS A 100 -1.74 1.00 23.00
N ALA A 101 -0.63 0.28 23.15
CA ALA A 101 0.37 0.55 24.17
C ALA A 101 1.03 1.92 23.97
N ALA A 102 1.47 2.22 22.74
CA ALA A 102 2.04 3.51 22.38
C ALA A 102 1.05 4.66 22.61
N THR A 103 -0.23 4.46 22.27
CA THR A 103 -1.29 5.46 22.52
C THR A 103 -1.45 5.74 24.02
N ARG A 104 -1.46 4.70 24.85
CA ARG A 104 -1.55 4.87 26.32
C ARG A 104 -0.34 5.60 26.89
N GLU A 105 0.86 5.31 26.38
CA GLU A 105 2.09 5.99 26.79
C GLU A 105 2.08 7.47 26.41
N ALA A 106 1.75 7.78 25.15
CA ALA A 106 1.62 9.16 24.68
C ALA A 106 0.57 9.97 25.47
N VAL A 107 -0.54 9.34 25.87
CA VAL A 107 -1.54 9.97 26.75
C VAL A 107 -0.95 10.30 28.12
N ARG A 108 -0.18 9.39 28.73
CA ARG A 108 0.48 9.64 30.02
C ARG A 108 1.52 10.76 29.91
N GLU A 109 2.34 10.75 28.86
CA GLU A 109 3.33 11.81 28.62
C GLU A 109 2.65 13.18 28.44
N ARG A 110 1.55 13.21 27.69
CA ARG A 110 0.73 14.42 27.52
C ARG A 110 0.20 14.92 28.86
N GLU A 111 -0.33 14.03 29.70
CA GLU A 111 -0.86 14.40 31.02
C GLU A 111 0.24 14.95 31.94
N ALA A 112 1.42 14.32 31.96
CA ALA A 112 2.59 14.81 32.71
C ALA A 112 3.08 16.18 32.21
N ALA A 113 3.08 16.40 30.89
CA ALA A 113 3.41 17.69 30.31
C ALA A 113 2.36 18.77 30.64
N GLN A 114 1.07 18.41 30.65
CA GLN A 114 -0.02 19.31 31.05
C GLN A 114 0.10 19.74 32.52
N GLU A 115 0.41 18.81 33.42
CA GLU A 115 0.67 19.12 34.83
C GLU A 115 1.85 20.10 34.98
N THR A 116 2.94 19.85 34.25
CA THR A 116 4.11 20.76 34.23
C THR A 116 3.75 22.17 33.72
N ILE A 117 2.89 22.27 32.71
CA ILE A 117 2.41 23.56 32.18
C ILE A 117 1.58 24.28 33.25
N MET A 118 0.66 23.58 33.92
CA MET A 118 -0.17 24.17 34.98
C MET A 118 0.66 24.71 36.14
N ASP A 119 1.70 23.99 36.57
CA ASP A 119 2.64 24.44 37.59
C ASP A 119 3.41 25.70 37.17
N ARG A 120 3.84 25.73 35.91
CA ARG A 120 4.51 26.91 35.32
C ARG A 120 3.58 28.11 35.21
N ASP A 121 2.33 27.91 34.79
CA ASP A 121 1.33 28.98 34.72
C ASP A 121 1.02 29.56 36.10
N SER A 122 0.86 28.70 37.12
CA SER A 122 0.72 29.12 38.52
C SER A 122 1.91 29.95 39.00
N THR A 123 3.12 29.54 38.63
CA THR A 123 4.36 30.25 38.95
C THR A 123 4.42 31.62 38.25
N ILE A 124 4.03 31.69 36.97
CA ILE A 124 3.96 32.95 36.22
C ILE A 124 2.98 33.93 36.87
N VAL A 125 1.81 33.48 37.32
CA VAL A 125 0.83 34.33 38.01
C VAL A 125 1.45 34.93 39.28
N LYS A 126 2.12 34.12 40.11
CA LYS A 126 2.82 34.60 41.32
C LYS A 126 3.90 35.63 40.99
N PHE A 127 4.67 35.43 39.91
CA PHE A 127 5.65 36.42 39.47
C PHE A 127 5.01 37.72 39.00
N ARG A 128 3.87 37.65 38.28
CA ARG A 128 3.13 38.85 37.86
C ARG A 128 2.61 39.66 39.05
N GLU A 129 2.03 38.98 40.04
CA GLU A 129 1.58 39.63 41.29
C GLU A 129 2.74 40.29 42.04
N LEU A 130 3.89 39.63 42.12
CA LEU A 130 5.08 40.17 42.77
C LEU A 130 5.60 41.43 42.06
N VAL A 131 5.70 41.39 40.72
CA VAL A 131 6.13 42.53 39.91
C VAL A 131 5.15 43.69 40.05
N GLN A 132 3.84 43.41 40.08
CA GLN A 132 2.82 44.43 40.33
C GLN A 132 3.02 45.11 41.69
N LYS A 133 3.19 44.34 42.77
CA LYS A 133 3.46 44.87 44.11
C LYS A 133 4.72 45.75 44.16
N MET A 134 5.82 45.31 43.54
CA MET A 134 7.05 46.08 43.45
C MET A 134 6.86 47.39 42.67
N THR A 135 6.08 47.35 41.59
CA THR A 135 5.78 48.54 40.77
C THR A 135 4.91 49.53 41.53
N GLU A 136 3.92 49.05 42.29
CA GLU A 136 3.09 49.88 43.18
C GLU A 136 3.95 50.56 44.26
N GLN A 137 4.80 49.80 44.96
CA GLN A 137 5.74 50.35 45.95
C GLN A 137 6.71 51.39 45.36
N TYR A 138 7.24 51.14 44.16
CA TYR A 138 8.12 52.07 43.46
C TYR A 138 7.39 53.39 43.14
N ASN A 139 6.15 53.29 42.62
CA ASN A 139 5.34 54.47 42.30
C ASN A 139 4.95 55.25 43.55
N GLU A 140 4.59 54.59 44.65
CA GLU A 140 4.31 55.24 45.94
C GLU A 140 5.51 56.04 46.45
N MET A 141 6.71 55.45 46.44
CA MET A 141 7.93 56.16 46.82
C MET A 141 8.23 57.36 45.89
N ARG A 142 8.02 57.20 44.58
CA ARG A 142 8.20 58.28 43.62
C ARG A 142 7.25 59.45 43.88
N VAL A 143 5.97 59.16 44.13
CA VAL A 143 4.96 60.16 44.48
C VAL A 143 5.29 60.86 45.80
N GLN A 144 5.79 60.13 46.81
CA GLN A 144 6.24 60.73 48.06
C GLN A 144 7.41 61.71 47.84
N LEU A 145 8.36 61.37 46.97
CA LEU A 145 9.48 62.27 46.61
C LEU A 145 8.98 63.52 45.87
N GLU A 146 8.08 63.37 44.89
CA GLU A 146 7.47 64.49 44.17
C GLU A 146 6.64 65.39 45.10
N SER A 147 5.88 64.81 46.05
CA SER A 147 5.10 65.58 47.03
C SER A 147 5.97 66.39 48.00
N LYS A 148 7.17 65.89 48.32
CA LYS A 148 8.16 66.60 49.15
C LYS A 148 8.87 67.72 48.39
N GLN A 149 8.82 67.71 47.06
CA GLN A 149 9.34 68.77 46.19
C GLN A 149 8.33 69.92 45.95
N GLY A 150 7.09 69.79 46.43
CA GLY A 150 5.99 70.75 46.23
C GLY A 150 5.87 71.88 47.26
N SER A 151 6.97 72.53 47.66
CA SER A 151 6.92 73.84 48.34
C SER A 151 7.88 74.83 47.63
N PRO A 152 7.46 76.08 47.38
CA PRO A 152 8.03 76.88 46.30
C PRO A 152 9.26 77.71 46.69
N ALA A 153 10.04 78.04 45.63
CA ALA A 153 10.87 79.24 45.38
C ALA A 153 12.40 78.96 45.24
N PRO A 154 13.14 79.78 44.47
CA PRO A 154 13.72 79.33 43.20
C PRO A 154 15.24 79.52 43.13
N SER A 155 15.95 78.67 42.40
CA SER A 155 17.27 79.02 41.88
C SER A 155 17.71 78.06 40.78
N GLU A 156 18.07 78.68 39.67
CA GLU A 156 18.84 78.16 38.55
C GLU A 156 19.99 77.29 39.03
N GLN A 157 20.16 76.09 38.45
CA GLN A 157 21.44 75.64 37.90
C GLN A 157 21.32 74.24 37.29
N GLU A 158 21.86 74.16 36.08
CA GLU A 158 22.16 72.97 35.30
C GLU A 158 22.79 71.87 36.14
N VAL A 159 22.22 70.67 36.18
CA VAL A 159 22.99 69.41 36.23
C VAL A 159 22.20 68.30 35.53
N SER A 160 22.75 67.91 34.39
CA SER A 160 22.61 66.62 33.72
C SER A 160 22.43 65.43 34.68
N SER A 161 21.34 64.67 34.55
CA SER A 161 21.33 63.26 34.95
C SER A 161 20.23 62.49 34.23
N GLU A 162 20.68 61.81 33.18
CA GLU A 162 20.27 60.48 32.72
C GLU A 162 19.17 59.80 33.55
N THR A 163 17.92 59.92 33.13
CA THR A 163 16.82 59.02 33.54
C THR A 163 15.89 58.76 32.36
N GLY A 164 16.49 58.26 31.27
CA GLY A 164 15.81 57.87 30.05
C GLY A 164 15.82 56.36 29.78
N ALA A 165 16.01 55.51 30.78
CA ALA A 165 15.93 54.06 30.61
C ALA A 165 14.47 53.59 30.75
N ARG A 166 13.68 53.88 29.71
CA ARG A 166 12.38 53.26 29.48
C ARG A 166 12.55 51.75 29.41
N SER A 167 11.93 51.04 30.35
CA SER A 167 11.23 49.76 30.18
C SER A 167 11.46 49.04 28.84
N SER A 168 12.26 47.98 28.82
CA SER A 168 12.32 47.07 27.68
C SER A 168 12.26 45.58 28.07
N PRO A 169 11.07 45.05 28.44
CA PRO A 169 10.80 43.62 28.40
C PRO A 169 10.39 43.00 27.01
N PRO A 170 10.39 43.65 25.82
CA PRO A 170 9.92 43.00 24.58
C PRO A 170 10.87 41.94 23.99
N ALA A 171 12.17 42.00 24.30
CA ALA A 171 13.19 41.21 23.61
C ALA A 171 13.15 39.72 23.99
N GLU A 172 12.94 39.41 25.28
CA GLU A 172 12.91 38.03 25.80
C GLU A 172 11.64 37.28 25.36
N LEU A 173 10.49 37.96 25.32
CA LEU A 173 9.24 37.40 24.81
C LEU A 173 9.34 37.10 23.31
N GLY A 174 10.00 37.97 22.53
CA GLY A 174 10.26 37.75 21.11
C GLY A 174 11.13 36.52 20.85
N SER A 175 12.17 36.32 21.67
CA SER A 175 13.07 35.17 21.60
C SER A 175 12.33 33.86 21.92
N LEU A 176 11.52 33.84 22.97
CA LEU A 176 10.74 32.65 23.36
C LEU A 176 9.69 32.27 22.32
N VAL A 177 9.02 33.27 21.71
CA VAL A 177 8.07 33.05 20.60
C VAL A 177 8.77 32.54 19.35
N GLN A 178 9.97 33.04 19.02
CA GLN A 178 10.78 32.51 17.92
C GLN A 178 11.23 31.07 18.18
N GLN A 179 11.63 30.75 19.41
CA GLN A 179 12.02 29.41 19.81
C GLN A 179 10.85 28.42 19.76
N SER A 180 9.67 28.82 20.24
CA SER A 180 8.42 28.06 20.12
C SER A 180 7.99 27.83 18.66
N ARG A 181 8.09 28.87 17.81
CA ARG A 181 7.83 28.74 16.36
C ARG A 181 8.84 27.82 15.67
N ALA A 182 10.11 27.88 16.06
CA ALA A 182 11.15 26.99 15.52
C ALA A 182 10.92 25.54 15.93
N SER A 183 10.55 25.31 17.20
CA SER A 183 10.19 23.98 17.71
C SER A 183 8.97 23.40 16.99
N THR A 184 7.90 24.19 16.82
CA THR A 184 6.70 23.77 16.08
C THR A 184 7.05 23.41 14.62
N ARG A 185 7.84 24.24 13.93
CA ARG A 185 8.29 23.93 12.56
C ARG A 185 9.15 22.67 12.50
N SER A 186 9.97 22.42 13.52
CA SER A 186 10.79 21.21 13.60
C SER A 186 9.92 19.97 13.71
N ILE A 187 8.89 20.00 14.56
CA ILE A 187 7.93 18.91 14.71
C ILE A 187 7.16 18.70 13.41
N ASP A 188 6.66 19.77 12.77
CA ASP A 188 5.97 19.68 11.48
C ASP A 188 6.85 19.04 10.38
N LEU A 189 8.15 19.36 10.34
CA LEU A 189 9.09 18.75 9.40
C LEU A 189 9.31 17.27 9.70
N GLN A 190 9.38 16.87 10.97
CA GLN A 190 9.49 15.47 11.36
C GLN A 190 8.23 14.67 11.00
N LEU A 191 7.04 15.23 11.22
CA LEU A 191 5.77 14.61 10.81
C LEU A 191 5.70 14.43 9.29
N ARG A 192 6.08 15.46 8.50
CA ARG A 192 6.14 15.34 7.04
C ARG A 192 7.18 14.31 6.58
N ALA A 193 8.28 14.16 7.30
CA ALA A 193 9.29 13.14 6.99
C ALA A 193 8.75 11.73 7.26
N LEU A 194 7.98 11.55 8.33
CA LEU A 194 7.28 10.30 8.64
C LEU A 194 6.25 9.96 7.56
N ASP A 195 5.38 10.91 7.19
CA ASP A 195 4.38 10.73 6.13
C ASP A 195 5.03 10.32 4.80
N LEU A 196 6.15 10.95 4.45
CA LEU A 196 6.91 10.62 3.25
C LEU A 196 7.51 9.20 3.33
N ALA A 197 8.02 8.80 4.49
CA ALA A 197 8.56 7.46 4.70
C ALA A 197 7.46 6.39 4.59
N GLN A 198 6.29 6.64 5.18
CA GLN A 198 5.14 5.74 5.08
C GLN A 198 4.57 5.67 3.66
N ALA A 199 4.49 6.80 2.95
CA ALA A 199 4.05 6.83 1.56
C ALA A 199 5.00 6.05 0.64
N ARG A 200 6.31 6.10 0.90
CA ARG A 200 7.31 5.29 0.19
C ARG A 200 7.13 3.80 0.47
N ALA A 201 7.07 3.41 1.75
CA ALA A 201 6.85 2.02 2.12
C ALA A 201 5.57 1.44 1.51
N ARG A 202 4.48 2.22 1.53
CA ARG A 202 3.22 1.84 0.87
C ARG A 202 3.40 1.67 -0.64
N ALA A 203 4.14 2.57 -1.31
CA ALA A 203 4.40 2.44 -2.74
C ALA A 203 5.23 1.19 -3.06
N ASP A 204 6.20 0.86 -2.22
CA ASP A 204 7.02 -0.35 -2.35
C ASP A 204 6.18 -1.62 -2.17
N MET A 205 5.30 -1.65 -1.17
CA MET A 205 4.34 -2.75 -0.97
C MET A 205 3.40 -2.91 -2.15
N LEU A 206 2.87 -1.81 -2.71
CA LEU A 206 2.00 -1.86 -3.90
C LEU A 206 2.78 -2.31 -5.14
N ALA A 207 4.04 -1.92 -5.27
CA ALA A 207 4.90 -2.35 -6.37
C ALA A 207 5.16 -3.87 -6.32
N ALA A 208 5.25 -4.46 -5.12
CA ALA A 208 5.38 -5.91 -4.95
C ALA A 208 4.14 -6.70 -5.41
N CYS A 209 2.98 -6.05 -5.54
CA CYS A 209 1.76 -6.67 -6.07
C CYS A 209 1.65 -6.58 -7.60
N LEU A 210 2.59 -5.90 -8.27
CA LEU A 210 2.59 -5.74 -9.73
C LEU A 210 3.43 -6.84 -10.41
N PRO A 211 3.13 -7.19 -11.67
CA PRO A 211 3.89 -8.20 -12.40
C PRO A 211 5.38 -7.84 -12.56
N ASP A 212 6.26 -8.84 -12.62
CA ASP A 212 7.72 -8.65 -12.73
C ASP A 212 8.17 -7.77 -13.92
N HIS A 213 7.40 -7.77 -15.03
CA HIS A 213 7.70 -6.95 -16.20
C HIS A 213 7.49 -5.45 -15.95
N PHE A 214 6.69 -5.07 -14.96
CA PHE A 214 6.46 -3.67 -14.57
C PHE A 214 7.76 -3.01 -14.11
N MET A 215 8.60 -3.75 -13.38
CA MET A 215 9.89 -3.31 -12.82
C MET A 215 11.08 -3.57 -13.76
N SER A 216 10.84 -4.15 -14.94
CA SER A 216 11.90 -4.38 -15.92
C SER A 216 12.42 -3.06 -16.50
N SER A 217 13.64 -3.05 -17.03
CA SER A 217 14.20 -1.87 -17.72
C SER A 217 13.31 -1.48 -18.89
N ASN A 218 12.89 -0.21 -18.95
CA ASN A 218 11.90 0.33 -19.88
C ASN A 218 10.45 -0.17 -19.64
N GLY A 219 10.16 -0.70 -18.46
CA GLY A 219 8.80 -1.03 -18.03
C GLY A 219 7.99 0.20 -17.63
N ASP A 220 6.72 -0.02 -17.28
CA ASP A 220 5.79 1.06 -16.89
C ASP A 220 6.25 1.82 -15.63
N HIS A 221 7.08 1.19 -14.77
CA HIS A 221 7.70 1.85 -13.63
C HIS A 221 8.57 3.06 -14.06
N ASP A 222 9.35 2.91 -15.12
CA ASP A 222 10.21 3.98 -15.65
C ASP A 222 9.38 5.14 -16.21
N ALA A 223 8.26 4.83 -16.85
CA ALA A 223 7.31 5.83 -17.34
C ALA A 223 6.70 6.65 -16.19
N ILE A 224 6.28 5.98 -15.11
CA ILE A 224 5.78 6.64 -13.89
C ILE A 224 6.87 7.53 -13.28
N MET A 225 8.10 7.02 -13.17
CA MET A 225 9.23 7.77 -12.64
C MET A 225 9.57 9.01 -13.48
N PHE A 226 9.45 8.90 -14.80
CA PHE A 226 9.63 10.02 -15.72
C PHE A 226 8.54 11.10 -15.55
N ILE A 227 7.26 10.70 -15.45
CA ILE A 227 6.16 11.63 -15.19
C ILE A 227 6.37 12.37 -13.86
N LEU A 228 6.72 11.64 -12.80
CA LEU A 228 7.02 12.24 -11.49
C LEU A 228 8.24 13.15 -11.53
N LEU A 229 9.27 12.80 -12.33
CA LEU A 229 10.43 13.67 -12.54
C LEU A 229 10.02 15.01 -13.16
N LEU A 230 9.20 14.99 -14.21
CA LEU A 230 8.72 16.21 -14.85
C LEU A 230 7.89 17.09 -13.89
N GLN A 231 7.00 16.48 -13.10
CA GLN A 231 6.25 17.19 -12.06
C GLN A 231 7.16 17.83 -11.01
N ARG A 232 8.18 17.11 -10.55
CA ARG A 232 9.19 17.63 -9.61
C ARG A 232 9.99 18.78 -10.21
N LEU A 233 10.39 18.68 -11.47
CA LEU A 233 11.09 19.75 -12.18
C LEU A 233 10.23 21.01 -12.30
N ASN A 234 8.96 20.87 -12.67
CA ASN A 234 8.03 21.99 -12.75
C ASN A 234 7.89 22.69 -11.39
N THR A 235 7.63 21.93 -10.33
CA THR A 235 7.46 22.49 -8.97
C THR A 235 8.75 23.17 -8.48
N LYS A 236 9.92 22.58 -8.74
CA LYS A 236 11.21 23.20 -8.40
C LYS A 236 11.45 24.49 -9.20
N ALA A 237 11.08 24.52 -10.48
CA ALA A 237 11.18 25.71 -11.30
C ALA A 237 10.30 26.84 -10.75
N GLU A 238 9.06 26.55 -10.32
CA GLU A 238 8.16 27.53 -9.68
C GLU A 238 8.73 28.09 -8.38
N ILE A 239 9.28 27.22 -7.52
CA ILE A 239 9.93 27.65 -6.27
C ILE A 239 11.11 28.58 -6.57
N ILE A 240 11.97 28.19 -7.51
CA ILE A 240 13.14 28.97 -7.90
C ILE A 240 12.70 30.32 -8.50
N LEU A 241 11.69 30.34 -9.38
CA LEU A 241 11.10 31.56 -9.93
C LEU A 241 10.57 32.49 -8.83
N GLY A 242 9.86 31.96 -7.84
CA GLY A 242 9.39 32.72 -6.68
C GLY A 242 10.54 33.40 -5.93
N GLN A 243 11.57 32.62 -5.60
CA GLN A 243 12.76 33.13 -4.88
C GLN A 243 13.53 34.17 -5.69
N ILE A 244 13.64 34.00 -7.00
CA ILE A 244 14.35 34.94 -7.87
C ILE A 244 13.58 36.25 -8.05
N ARG A 245 12.25 36.19 -8.17
CA ARG A 245 11.40 37.39 -8.23
C ARG A 245 11.46 38.21 -6.93
N GLU A 246 11.57 37.53 -5.79
CA GLU A 246 11.75 38.17 -4.48
C GLU A 246 13.16 38.77 -4.34
N LYS A 247 14.20 38.01 -4.69
CA LYS A 247 15.59 38.43 -4.55
C LYS A 247 16.00 39.54 -5.52
N PHE A 248 15.42 39.56 -6.72
CA PHE A 248 15.69 40.54 -7.76
C PHE A 248 14.39 41.22 -8.20
N PRO A 249 13.97 42.31 -7.55
CA PRO A 249 12.71 42.99 -7.84
C PRO A 249 12.75 43.71 -9.19
N ALA A 250 11.56 44.11 -9.67
CA ALA A 250 11.47 44.81 -10.94
C ALA A 250 12.03 46.24 -10.87
N VAL A 251 12.72 46.66 -11.93
CA VAL A 251 13.19 48.03 -12.06
C VAL A 251 12.00 48.91 -12.48
N ASN A 252 11.44 49.64 -11.52
CA ASN A 252 10.26 50.49 -11.73
C ASN A 252 10.57 51.81 -12.44
N VAL A 253 11.82 52.30 -12.36
CA VAL A 253 12.27 53.56 -12.99
C VAL A 253 13.65 53.36 -13.62
N TRP A 254 13.75 53.62 -14.93
CA TRP A 254 14.95 53.40 -15.75
C TRP A 254 15.77 54.69 -15.87
N ASP A 255 16.36 55.14 -14.77
CA ASP A 255 17.21 56.34 -14.75
C ASP A 255 18.68 56.03 -15.09
N LYS A 256 19.42 57.04 -15.58
CA LYS A 256 20.84 56.90 -15.94
C LYS A 256 21.70 56.46 -14.74
N GLU A 257 21.33 56.82 -13.52
CA GLU A 257 22.00 56.33 -12.29
C GLU A 257 21.69 54.87 -11.99
N SER A 258 20.44 54.44 -12.17
CA SER A 258 20.04 53.04 -11.99
C SER A 258 20.78 52.11 -12.97
N ILE A 259 21.08 52.60 -14.17
CA ILE A 259 21.79 51.84 -15.22
C ILE A 259 23.31 51.90 -15.06
N MET A 260 23.89 53.06 -14.69
CA MET A 260 25.35 53.27 -14.72
C MET A 260 26.03 53.17 -13.35
N LYS A 261 25.31 53.40 -12.24
CA LYS A 261 25.89 53.40 -10.87
C LYS A 261 25.47 52.21 -10.01
N THR A 262 24.37 51.54 -10.34
CA THR A 262 23.89 50.37 -9.56
C THR A 262 23.81 49.12 -10.42
N HIS A 263 23.94 47.95 -9.80
CA HIS A 263 23.86 46.65 -10.48
C HIS A 263 22.42 46.17 -10.73
N THR A 264 21.41 47.01 -10.46
CA THR A 264 20.00 46.63 -10.45
C THR A 264 19.49 46.25 -11.84
N ALA A 265 19.87 47.01 -12.89
CA ALA A 265 19.51 46.70 -14.27
C ALA A 265 20.10 45.37 -14.77
N VAL A 266 21.33 45.06 -14.37
CA VAL A 266 22.02 43.80 -14.73
C VAL A 266 21.43 42.61 -13.96
N GLN A 267 21.06 42.79 -12.69
CA GLN A 267 20.37 41.76 -11.90
C GLN A 267 18.97 41.46 -12.45
N TYR A 268 18.26 42.50 -12.90
CA TYR A 268 16.96 42.35 -13.55
C TYR A 268 17.06 41.65 -14.91
N SER A 269 18.07 41.97 -15.73
CA SER A 269 18.27 41.27 -17.01
C SER A 269 18.62 39.79 -16.79
N PHE A 270 19.47 39.48 -15.81
CA PHE A 270 19.78 38.10 -15.41
C PHE A 270 18.52 37.36 -14.95
N ARG A 271 17.69 38.00 -14.13
CA ARG A 271 16.39 37.47 -13.70
C ARG A 271 15.51 37.11 -14.89
N CYS A 272 15.31 38.04 -15.82
CA CYS A 272 14.47 37.81 -17.01
C CYS A 272 15.01 36.65 -17.87
N GLN A 273 16.33 36.56 -18.03
CA GLN A 273 16.95 35.45 -18.77
C GLN A 273 16.70 34.11 -18.08
N LEU A 274 16.90 34.03 -16.77
CA LEU A 274 16.71 32.78 -16.03
C LEU A 274 15.23 32.40 -15.93
N GLU A 275 14.34 33.40 -15.80
CA GLU A 275 12.90 33.22 -15.82
C GLU A 275 12.43 32.65 -17.17
N TYR A 276 12.94 33.16 -18.29
CA TYR A 276 12.67 32.60 -19.62
C TYR A 276 13.11 31.14 -19.73
N GLN A 277 14.33 30.82 -19.30
CA GLN A 277 14.84 29.43 -19.36
C GLN A 277 13.99 28.47 -18.51
N LEU A 278 13.58 28.89 -17.31
CA LEU A 278 12.71 28.09 -16.45
C LEU A 278 11.32 27.92 -17.06
N GLN A 279 10.72 28.98 -17.64
CA GLN A 279 9.44 28.88 -18.34
C GLN A 279 9.52 27.95 -19.55
N MET A 280 10.63 27.91 -20.29
CA MET A 280 10.81 26.94 -21.39
C MET A 280 10.76 25.50 -20.90
N ILE A 281 11.38 25.19 -19.76
CA ILE A 281 11.30 23.85 -19.14
C ILE A 281 9.85 23.51 -18.74
N GLN A 282 9.09 24.50 -18.25
CA GLN A 282 7.69 24.30 -17.89
C GLN A 282 6.80 24.07 -19.11
N VAL A 283 7.03 24.78 -20.22
CA VAL A 283 6.30 24.57 -21.48
C VAL A 283 6.50 23.15 -21.99
N CYS A 284 7.73 22.61 -21.91
CA CYS A 284 7.99 21.21 -22.23
C CYS A 284 7.18 20.25 -21.34
N TYR A 285 7.03 20.54 -20.04
CA TYR A 285 6.17 19.76 -19.15
C TYR A 285 4.69 19.83 -19.55
N TYR A 286 4.15 21.03 -19.79
CA TYR A 286 2.74 21.20 -20.15
C TYR A 286 2.39 20.54 -21.49
N HIS A 287 3.32 20.57 -22.47
CA HIS A 287 3.15 19.88 -23.74
C HIS A 287 3.10 18.35 -23.57
N ASN A 288 3.97 17.79 -22.73
CA ASN A 288 3.97 16.34 -22.44
C ASN A 288 2.72 15.91 -21.66
N ARG A 289 2.16 16.76 -20.80
CA ARG A 289 0.92 16.47 -20.06
C ARG A 289 -0.32 16.37 -20.95
N THR A 290 -0.32 16.99 -22.13
CA THR A 290 -1.40 16.87 -23.13
C THR A 290 -1.26 15.67 -24.06
N CYS A 291 -0.09 15.02 -24.09
CA CYS A 291 0.18 13.89 -24.98
C CYS A 291 0.01 12.51 -24.31
N PHE A 292 -0.12 12.47 -22.97
CA PHE A 292 -0.49 11.29 -22.18
C PHE A 292 -1.93 11.45 -21.69
#